data_AF-A0A835A9S5-F1
#
_entry.id   AF-A0A835A9S5-F1
#
_cell.length_a   1.000
_cell.length_b   1.000
_cell.length_c   1.000
_cell.angle_alpha   90.00
_cell.angle_beta   90.00
_cell.angle_gamma   90.00
#
_symmetry.space_group_name_H-M   'P 1'
#
loop_
_entity.id
_entity.type
_entity.pdbx_description
1 polymer ?
#
loop_
_entity_poly.entity_id
_entity_poly.type
_entity_poly.pdbx_seq_one_letter_code
_entity_poly.pdbx_strand_id
1 'polypeptide(L)'
;MSVVSRCLYPDLQAVNTSSLSFSAASKGNGFLRLQPVRMRFAVCCAAKKDTVDKVCEIVKKQLAVPEGTEVCGASKFSDLGADSLDTVEIVMGLEEEFQISVEESSAQSIATVEDAAELIDKLVEEKSS
;
A
#
# COMPACT_ATOMS: atom_id res chain seq x y z
N MET A 1 -31.52 -8.39 -1.45
CA MET A 1 -30.77 -9.55 -0.93
C MET A 1 -29.38 -9.06 -0.59
N SER A 2 -29.24 -8.58 0.65
CA SER A 2 -27.98 -8.02 1.16
C SER A 2 -27.09 -9.16 1.64
N VAL A 3 -25.95 -9.34 1.00
CA VAL A 3 -24.84 -10.13 1.53
C VAL A 3 -23.66 -9.19 1.65
N VAL A 4 -23.59 -8.59 2.84
CA VAL A 4 -22.42 -7.91 3.38
C VAL A 4 -21.38 -8.99 3.64
N SER A 5 -20.48 -9.22 2.69
CA SER A 5 -19.33 -10.10 2.90
C SER A 5 -18.20 -9.27 3.48
N ARG A 6 -17.90 -9.56 4.74
CA ARG A 6 -16.95 -8.85 5.60
C ARG A 6 -15.54 -8.99 5.03
N CYS A 7 -14.98 -7.89 4.55
CA CYS A 7 -13.53 -7.73 4.51
C CYS A 7 -13.04 -7.69 5.97
N LEU A 8 -12.53 -8.82 6.44
CA LEU A 8 -11.84 -8.91 7.72
C LEU A 8 -10.47 -8.24 7.54
N TYR A 9 -10.43 -6.95 7.88
CA TYR A 9 -9.18 -6.27 8.22
C TYR A 9 -8.43 -7.10 9.26
N PRO A 10 -7.12 -7.37 9.12
CA PRO A 10 -6.35 -7.85 10.26
C PRO A 10 -6.36 -6.75 11.32
N ASP A 11 -7.00 -7.09 12.44
CA ASP A 11 -7.10 -6.31 13.66
C ASP A 11 -5.69 -5.92 14.12
N LEU A 12 -5.45 -4.61 14.17
CA LEU A 12 -4.22 -4.01 14.68
C LEU A 12 -4.20 -4.18 16.21
N GLN A 13 -3.84 -5.38 16.69
CA GLN A 13 -3.69 -5.59 18.14
C GLN A 13 -2.35 -5.06 18.63
N ALA A 14 -2.46 -3.86 19.20
CA ALA A 14 -1.55 -3.28 20.17
C ALA A 14 -1.10 -4.33 21.23
N VAL A 15 0.19 -4.64 21.26
CA VAL A 15 0.81 -5.33 22.41
C VAL A 15 1.40 -4.32 23.38
N ASN A 16 0.53 -3.96 24.31
CA ASN A 16 0.74 -3.78 25.75
C ASN A 16 2.18 -3.62 26.26
N THR A 17 2.39 -2.48 26.91
CA THR A 17 3.45 -2.16 27.86
C THR A 17 3.43 -3.09 29.07
N SER A 18 4.15 -4.21 29.03
CA SER A 18 4.54 -4.93 30.24
C SER A 18 6.03 -4.81 30.45
N SER A 19 6.38 -3.89 31.35
CA SER A 19 7.60 -3.85 32.13
C SER A 19 8.00 -5.26 32.56
N LEU A 20 9.19 -5.73 32.16
CA LEU A 20 9.79 -6.95 32.69
C LEU A 20 11.22 -6.64 33.11
N SER A 21 11.42 -6.87 34.40
CA SER A 21 12.56 -6.47 35.19
C SER A 21 13.78 -7.35 34.94
N PHE A 22 14.94 -6.75 35.25
CA PHE A 22 16.27 -7.33 35.31
C PHE A 22 16.35 -8.71 35.98
N SER A 23 17.17 -9.61 35.43
CA SER A 23 18.09 -10.45 36.21
C SER A 23 19.25 -10.92 35.35
N ALA A 24 20.45 -10.62 35.83
CA ALA A 24 21.74 -10.97 35.28
C ALA A 24 22.06 -12.47 35.48
N ALA A 25 22.72 -13.10 34.51
CA ALA A 25 23.57 -14.28 34.75
C ALA A 25 24.60 -14.47 33.61
N SER A 26 25.82 -14.79 34.03
CA SER A 26 27.07 -14.81 33.26
C SER A 26 27.38 -16.10 32.49
N LYS A 27 28.34 -15.99 31.56
CA LYS A 27 29.31 -16.97 31.01
C LYS A 27 28.99 -17.61 29.65
N GLY A 28 29.89 -17.36 28.68
CA GLY A 28 30.18 -18.28 27.56
C GLY A 28 30.62 -17.59 26.27
N ASN A 29 31.91 -17.67 25.95
CA ASN A 29 32.51 -17.19 24.70
C ASN A 29 31.97 -17.95 23.48
N GLY A 30 31.52 -17.22 22.46
CA GLY A 30 31.16 -17.74 21.15
C GLY A 30 31.05 -16.60 20.14
N PHE A 31 32.12 -16.42 19.36
CA PHE A 31 32.24 -15.43 18.29
C PHE A 31 31.29 -15.78 17.14
N LEU A 32 30.08 -15.22 17.14
CA LEU A 32 29.21 -15.17 15.96
C LEU A 32 28.69 -13.74 15.81
N ARG A 33 29.38 -12.99 14.95
CA ARG A 33 29.04 -11.61 14.62
C ARG A 33 27.88 -11.60 13.61
N LEU A 34 26.67 -11.87 14.09
CA LEU A 34 25.44 -11.61 13.34
C LEU A 34 25.19 -10.10 13.32
N GLN A 35 25.39 -9.48 12.17
CA GLN A 35 24.95 -8.10 11.97
C GLN A 35 23.41 -8.10 11.98
N PRO A 36 22.76 -7.27 12.81
CA PRO A 36 21.34 -7.06 12.67
C PRO A 36 21.13 -6.35 11.34
N VAL A 37 20.46 -7.01 10.39
CA VAL A 37 19.87 -6.29 9.26
C VAL A 37 18.95 -5.25 9.88
N ARG A 38 19.32 -3.97 9.75
CA ARG A 38 18.39 -2.87 9.97
C ARG A 38 17.29 -3.07 8.93
N MET A 39 16.22 -3.76 9.31
CA MET A 39 14.93 -3.66 8.62
C MET A 39 14.59 -2.18 8.68
N ARG A 40 14.88 -1.47 7.59
CA ARG A 40 14.55 -0.07 7.46
C ARG A 40 13.04 0.00 7.56
N PHE A 41 12.64 0.67 8.63
CA PHE A 41 11.31 1.05 9.03
C PHE A 41 10.29 0.96 7.89
N ALA A 42 9.31 0.09 8.12
CA ALA A 42 8.03 0.13 7.46
C ALA A 42 7.46 1.55 7.53
N VAL A 43 6.91 2.01 6.41
CA VAL A 43 5.93 3.08 6.37
C VAL A 43 4.81 2.53 5.48
N CYS A 44 3.77 1.99 6.11
CA CYS A 44 2.47 1.83 5.45
C CYS A 44 1.81 3.19 5.62
N CYS A 45 2.06 4.10 4.68
CA CYS A 45 1.38 5.37 4.68
C CYS A 45 -0.09 5.05 4.35
N ALA A 46 -0.92 5.05 5.38
CA ALA A 46 -2.31 4.68 5.29
C ALA A 46 -3.09 5.73 4.50
N ALA A 47 -3.06 5.63 3.17
CA ALA A 47 -4.02 6.28 2.29
C ALA A 47 -5.45 5.98 2.76
N LYS A 48 -6.37 6.90 2.48
CA LYS A 48 -7.79 6.75 2.81
C LYS A 48 -8.28 5.46 2.16
N LYS A 49 -8.95 4.60 2.94
CA LYS A 49 -9.49 3.32 2.46
C LYS A 49 -10.35 3.51 1.21
N ASP A 50 -11.18 4.56 1.22
CA ASP A 50 -12.06 4.90 0.10
C ASP A 50 -11.29 5.19 -1.20
N THR A 51 -10.11 5.82 -1.09
CA THR A 51 -9.25 6.12 -2.24
C THR A 51 -8.60 4.84 -2.78
N VAL A 52 -8.09 3.99 -1.89
CA VAL A 52 -7.48 2.70 -2.26
C VAL A 52 -8.50 1.79 -2.96
N ASP A 53 -9.73 1.73 -2.45
CA ASP A 53 -10.79 0.89 -3.03
C ASP A 53 -11.13 1.37 -4.45
N LYS A 54 -11.25 2.69 -4.67
CA LYS A 54 -11.47 3.26 -6.01
C LYS A 54 -10.33 3.00 -6.98
N VAL A 55 -9.08 3.18 -6.54
CA VAL A 55 -7.90 2.87 -7.35
C VAL A 55 -7.91 1.40 -7.74
N CYS A 56 -8.20 0.51 -6.79
CA CYS A 56 -8.32 -0.92 -7.05
C CYS A 56 -9.39 -1.25 -8.11
N GLU A 57 -10.54 -0.58 -8.07
CA GLU A 57 -11.59 -0.77 -9.08
C GLU A 57 -11.15 -0.33 -10.48
N ILE A 58 -10.48 0.81 -10.60
CA ILE A 58 -9.98 1.33 -11.88
C ILE A 58 -8.95 0.37 -12.46
N VAL A 59 -8.00 -0.08 -11.64
CA VAL A 59 -6.96 -1.03 -12.05
C VAL A 59 -7.57 -2.34 -12.55
N LYS A 60 -8.57 -2.89 -11.86
CA LYS A 60 -9.27 -4.11 -12.30
C LYS A 60 -9.98 -3.92 -13.64
N LYS A 61 -10.57 -2.73 -13.87
CA LYS A 61 -11.25 -2.39 -15.12
C LYS A 61 -10.26 -2.28 -16.28
N GLN A 62 -9.14 -1.57 -16.10
CA GLN A 62 -8.15 -1.37 -17.17
C GLN A 62 -7.40 -2.65 -17.52
N LEU A 63 -6.96 -3.41 -16.51
CA LEU A 63 -6.20 -4.65 -16.72
C LEU A 63 -7.09 -5.88 -16.96
N ALA A 64 -8.42 -5.70 -17.05
CA ALA A 64 -9.42 -6.76 -17.22
C ALA A 64 -9.20 -7.95 -16.25
N VAL A 65 -8.81 -7.66 -15.01
CA VAL A 65 -8.48 -8.67 -14.01
C VAL A 65 -9.77 -9.38 -13.56
N PRO A 66 -9.80 -10.73 -13.50
CA PRO A 66 -10.99 -11.44 -13.07
C PRO A 66 -11.36 -11.09 -11.61
N GLU A 67 -12.65 -11.09 -11.29
CA GLU A 67 -13.18 -10.73 -9.96
C GLU A 67 -12.70 -11.64 -8.81
N GLY A 68 -12.00 -12.74 -9.13
CA GLY A 68 -11.35 -13.62 -8.15
C GLY A 68 -9.92 -13.23 -7.77
N THR A 69 -9.31 -12.24 -8.42
CA THR A 69 -7.95 -11.79 -8.07
C THR A 69 -8.02 -10.75 -6.96
N GLU A 70 -7.37 -11.07 -5.84
CA GLU A 70 -7.21 -10.16 -4.72
C GLU A 70 -6.18 -9.08 -5.08
N VAL A 71 -6.67 -7.86 -5.30
CA VAL A 71 -5.86 -6.66 -5.49
C VAL A 71 -5.90 -5.90 -4.16
N CYS A 72 -4.73 -5.71 -3.55
CA CYS A 72 -4.58 -4.99 -2.28
C CYS A 72 -3.68 -3.77 -2.47
N GLY A 73 -3.63 -2.85 -1.51
CA GLY A 73 -2.72 -1.69 -1.56
C GLY A 73 -1.25 -2.09 -1.83
N ALA A 74 -0.80 -3.18 -1.21
CA ALA A 74 0.55 -3.71 -1.41
C ALA A 74 0.79 -4.41 -2.77
N SER A 75 -0.24 -4.57 -3.60
CA SER A 75 -0.09 -5.18 -4.93
C SER A 75 0.60 -4.21 -5.88
N LYS A 76 1.56 -4.74 -6.65
CA LYS A 76 2.29 -3.98 -7.66
C LYS A 76 1.58 -4.07 -8.99
N PHE A 77 1.59 -2.99 -9.76
CA PHE A 77 1.01 -2.99 -11.10
C PHE A 77 1.66 -4.04 -12.01
N SER A 78 2.99 -4.20 -11.94
CA SER A 78 3.71 -5.22 -12.70
C SER A 78 3.31 -6.65 -12.34
N ASP A 79 2.96 -6.92 -11.07
CA ASP A 79 2.52 -8.25 -10.63
C ASP A 79 1.09 -8.57 -11.13
N LEU A 80 0.30 -7.52 -11.38
CA LEU A 80 -1.04 -7.60 -11.98
C LEU A 80 -0.99 -7.69 -13.52
N GLY A 81 0.21 -7.66 -14.11
CA GLY A 81 0.40 -7.73 -15.55
C GLY A 81 0.28 -6.38 -16.27
N ALA A 82 0.33 -5.26 -15.54
CA ALA A 82 0.39 -3.95 -16.16
C ALA A 82 1.75 -3.73 -16.85
N ASP A 83 1.70 -3.35 -18.12
CA ASP A 83 2.83 -2.85 -18.87
C ASP A 83 2.95 -1.31 -18.75
N SER A 84 4.03 -0.77 -19.29
CA SER A 84 4.28 0.65 -19.48
C SER A 84 3.11 1.42 -20.11
N LEU A 85 2.37 0.81 -21.04
CA LEU A 85 1.19 1.43 -21.66
C LEU A 85 -0.01 1.44 -20.71
N ASP A 86 -0.26 0.31 -20.04
CA ASP A 86 -1.38 0.17 -19.09
C ASP A 86 -1.25 1.15 -17.92
N THR A 87 -0.01 1.39 -17.47
CA THR A 87 0.26 2.35 -16.40
C THR A 87 -0.19 3.77 -16.78
N VAL A 88 0.01 4.17 -18.04
CA VAL A 88 -0.47 5.47 -18.55
C VAL A 88 -1.99 5.52 -18.59
N GLU A 89 -2.66 4.45 -19.04
CA GLU A 89 -4.13 4.39 -19.09
C GLU A 89 -4.76 4.43 -17.69
N ILE A 90 -4.15 3.72 -16.72
CA ILE A 90 -4.56 3.75 -15.32
C ILE A 90 -4.44 5.15 -14.75
N VAL A 91 -3.30 5.83 -14.96
CA VAL A 91 -3.07 7.20 -14.47
C VAL A 91 -4.06 8.17 -15.08
N MET A 92 -4.33 8.09 -16.39
CA MET A 92 -5.34 8.92 -17.05
C MET A 92 -6.75 8.70 -16.46
N GLY A 93 -7.13 7.45 -16.20
CA GLY A 93 -8.42 7.15 -15.57
C GLY A 93 -8.52 7.68 -14.13
N LEU A 94 -7.42 7.67 -13.40
CA LEU A 94 -7.34 8.24 -12.06
C LEU A 94 -7.44 9.77 -12.06
N GLU A 95 -6.75 10.44 -12.99
CA GLU A 95 -6.86 11.90 -13.17
C GLU A 95 -8.29 12.32 -13.48
N GLU A 96 -9.00 11.59 -14.35
CA GLU A 96 -10.38 11.87 -14.71
C GLU A 96 -11.35 11.62 -13.55
N GLU A 97 -11.22 10.50 -12.83
CA GLU A 97 -12.11 10.13 -11.72
C GLU A 97 -12.00 11.11 -10.53
N PHE A 98 -10.77 11.49 -10.16
CA PHE A 98 -10.53 12.40 -9.03
C PHE A 98 -10.43 13.87 -9.46
N GLN A 99 -10.49 14.15 -10.76
CA GLN A 99 -10.29 15.46 -11.36
C GLN A 99 -8.98 16.12 -10.93
N ILE A 100 -7.91 15.35 -10.75
CA ILE A 100 -6.59 15.86 -10.36
C ILE A 100 -5.64 15.90 -11.56
N SER A 101 -4.46 16.49 -11.37
CA SER A 101 -3.37 16.41 -12.34
C SER A 101 -2.17 15.78 -11.67
N VAL A 102 -1.73 14.64 -12.21
CA VAL A 102 -0.58 13.88 -11.73
C VAL A 102 0.57 14.14 -12.69
N GLU A 103 1.72 14.58 -12.17
CA GLU A 103 2.89 14.74 -13.03
C GLU A 103 3.37 13.37 -13.54
N GLU A 104 3.77 13.31 -14.81
CA GLU A 104 4.26 12.09 -15.46
C GLU A 104 5.46 11.47 -14.70
N SER A 105 6.34 12.32 -14.15
CA SER A 105 7.47 11.91 -13.32
C SER A 105 7.03 11.18 -12.04
N SER A 106 5.94 11.65 -11.42
CA SER A 106 5.36 11.03 -10.22
C SER A 106 4.65 9.74 -10.60
N ALA A 107 3.87 9.76 -11.70
CA ALA A 107 3.16 8.60 -12.25
C ALA A 107 4.10 7.42 -12.57
N GLN A 108 5.25 7.68 -13.19
CA GLN A 108 6.27 6.65 -13.48
C GLN A 108 6.95 6.10 -12.22
N SER A 109 6.92 6.84 -11.11
CA SER A 109 7.49 6.39 -9.85
C SER A 109 6.51 5.54 -9.02
N ILE A 110 5.25 5.42 -9.45
CA ILE A 110 4.23 4.65 -8.75
C ILE A 110 4.41 3.16 -9.07
N ALA A 111 4.74 2.37 -8.06
CA ALA A 111 4.94 0.92 -8.23
C ALA A 111 3.75 0.10 -7.68
N THR A 112 3.07 0.62 -6.66
CA THR A 112 1.98 -0.08 -5.96
C THR A 112 0.67 0.69 -5.96
N VAL A 113 -0.44 -0.01 -5.72
CA VAL A 113 -1.77 0.59 -5.56
C VAL A 113 -1.80 1.56 -4.36
N GLU A 114 -1.06 1.26 -3.30
CA GLU A 114 -0.91 2.14 -2.12
C GLU A 114 -0.21 3.45 -2.50
N ASP A 115 0.91 3.39 -3.24
CA ASP A 115 1.62 4.59 -3.72
C ASP A 115 0.70 5.50 -4.55
N ALA A 116 -0.14 4.90 -5.41
CA ALA A 116 -1.10 5.63 -6.23
C ALA A 116 -2.14 6.34 -5.37
N ALA A 117 -2.76 5.60 -4.44
CA ALA A 117 -3.78 6.14 -3.56
C ALA A 117 -3.24 7.28 -2.69
N GLU A 118 -2.02 7.17 -2.19
CA GLU A 118 -1.36 8.23 -1.42
C GLU A 118 -1.12 9.50 -2.24
N LEU A 119 -0.66 9.35 -3.48
CA LEU A 119 -0.46 10.49 -4.38
C LEU A 119 -1.78 11.21 -4.67
N ILE A 120 -2.83 10.44 -4.92
CA ILE A 120 -4.18 10.96 -5.15
C ILE A 120 -4.65 11.73 -3.92
N ASP A 121 -4.52 11.15 -2.72
CA ASP A 121 -4.95 11.81 -1.49
C ASP A 121 -4.26 13.15 -1.27
N LYS A 122 -2.95 13.24 -1.53
CA LYS A 122 -2.17 14.48 -1.42
C LYS A 122 -2.67 15.54 -2.42
N LEU A 123 -2.88 15.16 -3.67
CA LEU A 123 -3.34 16.08 -4.72
C LEU A 123 -4.79 16.53 -4.52
N VAL A 124 -5.66 15.64 -4.04
CA VAL A 124 -7.05 15.98 -3.68
C VAL A 124 -7.07 16.98 -2.54
N GLU A 125 -6.21 16.82 -1.52
CA GLU A 125 -6.08 17.76 -0.41
C GLU A 125 -5.60 19.14 -0.87
N GLU A 126 -4.59 19.20 -1.73
CA GLU A 126 -4.09 20.45 -2.32
C GLU A 126 -5.14 21.15 -3.18
N LYS A 127 -5.93 20.41 -3.96
CA LYS A 127 -7.00 20.97 -4.80
C LYS A 127 -8.20 21.48 -3.97
N SER A 128 -8.35 20.99 -2.74
CA SER A 128 -9.46 21.35 -1.85
C SER A 128 -9.16 22.54 -0.92
N SER A 129 -7.94 23.09 -0.97
CA SER A 129 -7.52 24.32 -0.26
C SER A 129 -7.56 25.54 -1.18
#